data_AF-A0A318IS19-F1
#
_entry.id   AF-A0A318IS19-F1
#
_cell.length_a   1.000
_cell.length_b   1.000
_cell.length_c   1.000
_cell.angle_alpha   90.00
_cell.angle_beta   90.00
_cell.angle_gamma   90.00
#
_symmetry.space_group_name_H-M   'P 1'
#
loop_
_entity.id
_entity.type
_entity.pdbx_description
1 polymer ?
#
loop_
_entity_poly.entity_id
_entity_poly.type
_entity_poly.pdbx_seq_one_letter_code
_entity_poly.pdbx_strand_id
1 'polypeptide(L)'
;MDDELIKIWQTSPNQEKIKFEKSRLMLDVQSSLDHFHKSIKYRDIMETIPAIFIIPFLVRIAYTIPFTLSKIGVIWIILSIIYIIIRLQITKRHKPSAFTETYHDYLYKTKAYLNIQKKLLDTVLFWYFSPIAIGVVLFFVGSITDMQELFLKLTLLIGLGIIVYYLNKRVVKKQITPRLKKIDELIQVMEE
;
A
#
# COMPACT_ATOMS: atom_id res chain seq x y z
N MET A 1 -12.13 16.68 39.78
CA MET A 1 -11.33 17.30 38.70
C MET A 1 -12.03 17.11 37.36
N ASP A 2 -12.48 15.90 37.02
CA ASP A 2 -13.26 15.66 35.79
C ASP A 2 -14.62 16.40 35.76
N ASP A 3 -15.33 16.46 36.88
CA ASP A 3 -16.64 17.13 36.96
C ASP A 3 -16.58 18.66 36.77
N GLU A 4 -15.49 19.30 37.18
CA GLU A 4 -15.28 20.74 36.97
C GLU A 4 -14.95 21.04 35.50
N LEU A 5 -14.18 20.18 34.84
CA LEU A 5 -13.87 20.29 33.42
C LEU A 5 -15.12 20.10 32.55
N ILE A 6 -16.00 19.15 32.91
CA ILE A 6 -17.28 18.94 32.22
C ILE A 6 -18.17 20.17 32.36
N LYS A 7 -18.23 20.78 33.55
CA LYS A 7 -19.05 21.96 33.81
C LYS A 7 -18.56 23.18 33.04
N ILE A 8 -17.24 23.42 33.02
CA ILE A 8 -16.60 24.48 32.23
C ILE A 8 -16.88 24.26 30.74
N TRP A 9 -16.75 23.02 30.24
CA TRP A 9 -17.05 22.67 28.85
C TRP A 9 -18.52 22.93 28.51
N GLN A 10 -19.48 22.59 29.39
CA GLN A 10 -20.89 22.85 29.13
C GLN A 10 -21.20 24.35 29.01
N THR A 11 -20.56 25.20 29.82
CA THR A 11 -20.71 26.66 29.79
C THR A 11 -19.89 27.39 28.72
N SER A 12 -18.91 26.74 28.08
CA SER A 12 -18.12 27.38 27.02
C SER A 12 -18.99 27.80 25.83
N PRO A 13 -18.73 28.98 25.22
CA PRO A 13 -19.38 29.42 24.00
C PRO A 13 -19.24 28.39 22.87
N ASN A 14 -20.28 28.24 22.03
CA ASN A 14 -20.25 27.31 20.90
C ASN A 14 -19.03 27.52 19.98
N GLN A 15 -18.55 28.75 19.83
CA GLN A 15 -17.36 29.05 19.01
C GLN A 15 -16.07 28.43 19.59
N GLU A 16 -15.92 28.35 20.92
CA GLU A 16 -14.75 27.72 21.54
C GLU A 16 -14.81 26.19 21.44
N LYS A 17 -16.00 25.61 21.59
CA LYS A 17 -16.24 24.17 21.37
C LYS A 17 -15.88 23.76 19.94
N ILE A 18 -16.36 24.52 18.95
CA ILE A 18 -16.06 24.29 17.53
C ILE A 18 -14.55 24.41 17.27
N LYS A 19 -13.88 25.44 17.81
CA LYS A 19 -12.43 25.62 17.65
C LYS A 19 -11.62 24.48 18.28
N PHE A 20 -12.03 24.00 19.46
CA PHE A 20 -11.40 22.87 20.13
C PHE A 20 -11.61 21.55 19.36
N GLU A 21 -12.84 21.27 18.89
CA GLU A 21 -13.14 20.10 18.08
C GLU A 21 -12.35 20.10 16.75
N LYS A 22 -12.30 21.24 16.05
CA LYS A 22 -11.46 21.45 14.86
C LYS A 22 -9.99 21.11 15.18
N SER A 23 -9.41 21.68 16.23
CA SER A 23 -8.00 21.45 16.61
C SER A 23 -7.71 19.99 16.96
N ARG A 24 -8.62 19.34 17.69
CA ARG A 24 -8.50 17.93 18.06
C ARG A 24 -8.57 17.01 16.83
N LEU A 25 -9.53 17.25 15.93
CA LEU A 25 -9.66 16.50 14.68
C LEU A 25 -8.42 16.65 13.80
N MET A 26 -7.85 17.86 13.71
CA MET A 26 -6.61 18.11 12.96
C MET A 26 -5.44 17.26 13.49
N LEU A 27 -5.23 17.25 14.82
CA LEU A 27 -4.16 16.46 15.46
C LEU A 27 -4.35 14.95 15.25
N ASP A 28 -5.60 14.47 15.37
CA ASP A 28 -5.95 13.07 15.13
C ASP A 28 -5.68 12.64 13.68
N VAL A 29 -6.07 13.48 12.71
CA VAL A 29 -5.81 13.24 11.29
C VAL A 29 -4.30 13.19 11.05
N GLN A 30 -3.55 14.19 11.51
CA GLN A 30 -2.10 14.26 11.31
C GLN A 30 -1.37 13.06 11.92
N SER A 31 -1.67 12.71 13.18
CA SER A 31 -1.10 11.54 13.84
C SER A 31 -1.44 10.24 13.09
N SER A 32 -2.69 10.09 12.64
CA SER A 32 -3.10 8.90 11.89
C SER A 32 -2.39 8.77 10.54
N LEU A 33 -2.09 9.90 9.88
CA LEU A 33 -1.38 9.97 8.60
C LEU A 33 0.10 9.66 8.76
N ASP A 34 0.74 10.10 9.84
CA ASP A 34 2.14 9.78 10.12
C ASP A 34 2.36 8.28 10.31
N HIS A 35 1.46 7.61 11.03
CA HIS A 35 1.49 6.16 11.18
C HIS A 35 1.32 5.46 9.82
N PHE A 36 0.44 5.99 8.97
CA PHE A 36 0.21 5.46 7.63
C PHE A 36 1.44 5.65 6.72
N HIS A 37 2.07 6.83 6.75
CA HIS A 37 3.29 7.10 6.01
C HIS A 37 4.45 6.20 6.43
N LYS A 38 4.58 5.90 7.74
CA LYS A 38 5.55 4.92 8.23
C LYS A 38 5.27 3.52 7.67
N SER A 39 4.01 3.09 7.62
CA SER A 39 3.63 1.80 7.05
C SER A 39 3.94 1.71 5.55
N ILE A 40 3.69 2.78 4.78
CA ILE A 40 4.08 2.84 3.36
C ILE A 40 5.60 2.76 3.21
N LYS A 41 6.36 3.50 4.02
CA LYS A 41 7.83 3.47 3.98
C LYS A 41 8.36 2.07 4.26
N TYR A 42 7.76 1.36 5.22
CA TYR A 42 8.13 -0.02 5.53
C TYR A 42 7.83 -0.97 4.34
N ARG A 43 6.67 -0.83 3.69
CA ARG A 43 6.33 -1.59 2.48
C ARG A 43 7.37 -1.35 1.37
N ASP A 44 7.70 -0.09 1.11
CA ASP A 44 8.66 0.27 0.07
C ASP A 44 10.06 -0.33 0.34
N ILE A 45 10.49 -0.35 1.60
CA ILE A 45 11.77 -0.96 2.02
C ILE A 45 11.71 -2.49 1.82
N MET A 46 10.61 -3.11 2.24
CA MET A 46 10.37 -4.55 2.09
C MET A 46 10.21 -4.99 0.63
N GLU A 47 9.92 -4.08 -0.30
CA GLU A 47 9.89 -4.39 -1.75
C GLU A 47 11.25 -4.14 -2.42
N THR A 48 11.98 -3.11 -1.99
CA THR A 48 13.26 -2.72 -2.62
C THR A 48 14.43 -3.59 -2.16
N ILE A 49 14.51 -3.91 -0.86
CA ILE A 49 15.63 -4.70 -0.33
C ILE A 49 15.64 -6.12 -0.92
N PRO A 50 14.53 -6.88 -0.95
CA PRO A 50 14.55 -8.20 -1.55
C PRO A 50 14.90 -8.17 -3.03
N ALA A 51 14.52 -7.13 -3.78
CA ALA A 51 14.90 -7.02 -5.19
C ALA A 51 16.43 -7.03 -5.38
N ILE A 52 17.19 -6.39 -4.49
CA ILE A 52 18.67 -6.36 -4.54
C ILE A 52 19.27 -7.76 -4.40
N PHE A 53 18.65 -8.65 -3.63
CA PHE A 53 19.14 -10.02 -3.43
C PHE A 53 18.54 -11.04 -4.40
N ILE A 54 17.24 -10.90 -4.71
CA ILE A 54 16.49 -11.80 -5.58
C ILE A 54 16.97 -11.68 -7.03
N ILE A 55 17.25 -10.47 -7.53
CA ILE A 55 17.67 -10.28 -8.92
C ILE A 55 19.00 -10.99 -9.21
N PRO A 56 20.10 -10.79 -8.45
CA PRO A 56 21.35 -11.53 -8.67
C PRO A 56 21.18 -13.05 -8.53
N PHE A 57 20.36 -13.49 -7.57
CA PHE A 57 20.06 -14.90 -7.39
C PHE A 57 19.35 -15.51 -8.60
N LEU A 58 18.34 -14.81 -9.13
CA LEU A 58 17.62 -15.21 -10.34
C LEU A 58 18.53 -15.22 -11.57
N VAL A 59 19.39 -14.21 -11.71
CA VAL A 59 20.39 -14.14 -12.79
C VAL A 59 21.31 -15.38 -12.73
N ARG A 60 21.83 -15.73 -11.56
CA ARG A 60 22.62 -16.96 -11.37
C ARG A 60 21.85 -18.21 -11.80
N ILE A 61 20.57 -18.33 -11.41
CA ILE A 61 19.71 -19.45 -11.81
C ILE A 61 19.56 -19.52 -13.34
N ALA A 62 19.32 -18.39 -14.00
CA ALA A 62 19.16 -18.32 -15.45
C ALA A 62 20.40 -18.83 -16.21
N TYR A 63 21.60 -18.64 -15.67
CA TYR A 63 22.83 -19.18 -16.26
C TYR A 63 23.00 -20.70 -16.03
N THR A 64 22.50 -21.22 -14.91
CA THR A 64 22.66 -22.65 -14.57
C THR A 64 21.66 -23.57 -15.24
N ILE A 65 20.45 -23.08 -15.55
CA ILE A 65 19.37 -23.91 -16.07
C ILE A 65 19.54 -24.11 -17.59
N PRO A 66 19.41 -25.35 -18.11
CA PRO A 66 19.52 -25.61 -19.55
C PRO A 66 18.25 -25.22 -20.33
N PHE A 67 17.08 -25.22 -19.69
CA PHE A 67 15.78 -25.01 -20.33
C PHE A 67 15.55 -23.55 -20.76
N THR A 68 15.30 -23.34 -22.05
CA THR A 68 15.05 -22.01 -22.63
C THR A 68 13.78 -21.36 -22.08
N LEU A 69 12.70 -22.12 -21.92
CA LEU A 69 11.43 -21.61 -21.39
C LEU A 69 11.58 -21.11 -19.94
N SER A 70 12.34 -21.82 -19.11
CA SER A 70 12.61 -21.37 -17.74
C SER A 70 13.45 -20.09 -17.70
N LYS A 71 14.41 -19.91 -18.62
CA LYS A 71 15.17 -18.66 -18.75
C LYS A 71 14.25 -17.47 -19.10
N ILE A 72 13.31 -17.66 -20.02
CA ILE A 72 12.30 -16.65 -20.37
C ILE A 72 11.47 -16.29 -19.13
N GLY A 73 11.05 -17.30 -18.36
CA GLY A 73 10.34 -17.09 -17.09
C GLY A 73 11.15 -16.24 -16.11
N VAL A 74 12.44 -16.52 -15.92
CA VAL A 74 13.32 -15.72 -15.05
C VAL A 74 13.43 -14.27 -15.53
N ILE A 75 13.67 -14.06 -16.83
CA ILE A 75 13.76 -12.71 -17.41
C ILE A 75 12.44 -11.94 -17.19
N TRP A 76 11.30 -12.61 -17.36
CA TRP A 76 9.99 -12.03 -17.11
C TRP A 76 9.78 -11.63 -15.65
N ILE A 77 10.24 -12.45 -14.70
CA ILE A 77 10.19 -12.11 -13.26
C ILE A 77 11.03 -10.85 -12.99
N ILE A 78 12.25 -10.76 -13.55
CA ILE A 78 13.12 -9.58 -13.38
C ILE A 78 12.43 -8.32 -13.93
N LEU A 79 11.86 -8.39 -15.15
CA LEU A 79 11.11 -7.28 -15.74
C LEU A 79 9.90 -6.88 -14.88
N SER A 80 9.20 -7.88 -14.31
CA SER A 80 8.07 -7.64 -13.41
C SER A 80 8.49 -6.90 -12.13
N ILE A 81 9.64 -7.28 -11.53
CA ILE A 81 10.19 -6.58 -10.36
C ILE A 81 10.52 -5.12 -10.70
N ILE A 82 11.16 -4.87 -11.85
CA ILE A 82 11.48 -3.50 -12.30
C ILE A 82 10.20 -2.69 -12.51
N TYR A 83 9.19 -3.26 -13.19
CA TYR A 83 7.89 -2.64 -13.40
C TYR A 83 7.22 -2.23 -12.07
N ILE A 84 7.23 -3.13 -11.08
CA ILE A 84 6.67 -2.89 -9.75
C ILE A 84 7.36 -1.70 -9.08
N ILE A 85 8.70 -1.65 -9.09
CA ILE A 85 9.48 -0.55 -8.49
C ILE A 85 9.11 0.79 -9.14
N ILE A 86 9.05 0.85 -10.48
CA ILE A 86 8.69 2.08 -11.21
C ILE A 86 7.28 2.55 -10.82
N ARG A 87 6.32 1.62 -10.80
CA ARG A 87 4.92 1.93 -10.47
C ARG A 87 4.76 2.48 -9.05
N LEU A 88 5.51 1.94 -8.11
CA LEU A 88 5.55 2.44 -6.73
C LEU A 88 6.17 3.84 -6.68
N GLN A 89 7.29 4.07 -7.36
CA GLN A 89 7.94 5.39 -7.42
C GLN A 89 7.01 6.48 -8.01
N ILE A 90 6.26 6.17 -9.06
CA ILE A 90 5.27 7.10 -9.64
C ILE A 90 4.18 7.46 -8.61
N THR A 91 3.73 6.48 -7.84
CA THR A 91 2.71 6.71 -6.81
C THR A 91 3.22 7.63 -5.68
N LYS A 92 4.52 7.57 -5.36
CA LYS A 92 5.13 8.45 -4.33
C LYS A 92 5.07 9.94 -4.70
N ARG A 93 5.10 10.27 -6.01
CA ARG A 93 5.05 11.66 -6.48
C ARG A 93 3.76 12.40 -6.09
N HIS A 94 2.71 11.66 -5.77
CA HIS A 94 1.41 12.21 -5.38
C HIS A 94 1.28 12.44 -3.87
N LYS A 95 2.34 12.20 -3.09
CA LYS A 95 2.33 12.43 -1.64
C LYS A 95 2.28 13.94 -1.35
N PRO A 96 1.31 14.43 -0.55
CA PRO A 96 1.23 15.84 -0.21
C PRO A 96 2.45 16.29 0.60
N SER A 97 2.93 17.51 0.32
CA SER A 97 4.02 18.16 1.07
C SER A 97 3.42 19.06 2.14
N ALA A 98 3.83 18.87 3.40
CA ALA A 98 3.27 19.60 4.55
C ALA A 98 3.72 21.07 4.64
N PHE A 99 4.71 21.50 3.83
CA PHE A 99 5.42 22.76 4.07
C PHE A 99 5.05 23.92 3.14
N THR A 100 4.20 23.70 2.13
CA THR A 100 3.97 24.70 1.06
C THR A 100 2.51 24.97 0.76
N GLU A 101 1.57 24.41 1.53
CA GLU A 101 0.16 24.35 1.16
C GLU A 101 -0.72 24.89 2.29
N THR A 102 -1.85 25.51 1.91
CA THR A 102 -2.89 25.83 2.89
C THR A 102 -3.42 24.54 3.52
N TYR A 103 -3.91 24.60 4.75
CA TYR A 103 -4.39 23.39 5.44
C TYR A 103 -5.55 22.69 4.69
N HIS A 104 -6.41 23.46 3.99
CA HIS A 104 -7.43 22.93 3.11
C HIS A 104 -6.83 22.16 1.92
N ASP A 105 -5.87 22.76 1.20
CA ASP A 105 -5.20 22.08 0.08
C ASP A 105 -4.52 20.79 0.50
N TYR A 106 -3.88 20.79 1.68
CA TYR A 106 -3.25 19.62 2.25
C TYR A 106 -4.25 18.47 2.46
N LEU A 107 -5.44 18.75 2.99
CA LEU A 107 -6.47 17.74 3.22
C LEU A 107 -7.03 17.17 1.91
N TYR A 108 -7.33 18.03 0.94
CA TYR A 108 -7.82 17.59 -0.37
C TYR A 108 -6.78 16.72 -1.11
N LYS A 109 -5.51 17.12 -1.09
CA LYS A 109 -4.41 16.31 -1.66
C LYS A 109 -4.18 15.01 -0.90
N THR A 110 -4.32 15.02 0.43
CA THR A 110 -4.24 13.81 1.25
C THR A 110 -5.37 12.83 0.92
N LYS A 111 -6.61 13.32 0.78
CA LYS A 111 -7.75 12.52 0.33
C LYS A 111 -7.50 11.89 -1.04
N ALA A 112 -7.01 12.67 -2.00
CA ALA A 112 -6.66 12.18 -3.33
C ALA A 112 -5.57 11.09 -3.25
N TYR A 113 -4.52 11.32 -2.47
CA TYR A 113 -3.43 10.36 -2.26
C TYR A 113 -3.91 9.05 -1.63
N LEU A 114 -4.77 9.10 -0.60
CA LEU A 114 -5.35 7.92 0.03
C LEU A 114 -6.24 7.13 -0.95
N ASN A 115 -6.99 7.81 -1.82
CA ASN A 115 -7.77 7.14 -2.86
C ASN A 115 -6.88 6.45 -3.90
N ILE A 116 -5.76 7.06 -4.29
CA ILE A 116 -4.77 6.41 -5.17
C ILE A 116 -4.20 5.15 -4.48
N GLN A 117 -3.82 5.24 -3.21
CA GLN A 117 -3.30 4.08 -2.45
C GLN A 117 -4.35 2.98 -2.28
N LYS A 118 -5.62 3.34 -2.05
CA LYS A 118 -6.74 2.39 -2.04
C LYS A 118 -6.83 1.62 -3.35
N LYS A 119 -6.86 2.34 -4.48
CA LYS A 119 -6.94 1.73 -5.82
C LYS A 119 -5.73 0.84 -6.11
N LEU A 120 -4.54 1.25 -5.67
CA LEU A 120 -3.32 0.46 -5.78
C LEU A 120 -3.46 -0.88 -5.03
N LEU A 121 -3.93 -0.87 -3.79
CA LEU A 121 -4.11 -2.07 -2.97
C LEU A 121 -5.27 -2.94 -3.47
N ASP A 122 -6.37 -2.35 -3.92
CA ASP A 122 -7.51 -3.09 -4.49
C ASP A 122 -7.14 -3.81 -5.80
N THR A 123 -6.18 -3.28 -6.56
CA THR A 123 -5.72 -3.86 -7.83
C THR A 123 -4.42 -4.66 -7.71
N VAL A 124 -3.88 -4.85 -6.50
CA VAL A 124 -2.57 -5.49 -6.24
C VAL A 124 -2.39 -6.85 -6.92
N LEU A 125 -3.47 -7.63 -7.02
CA LEU A 125 -3.42 -8.91 -7.70
C LEU A 125 -3.05 -8.78 -9.19
N PHE A 126 -3.54 -7.74 -9.85
CA PHE A 126 -3.36 -7.56 -11.29
C PHE A 126 -2.01 -6.95 -11.65
N TRP A 127 -1.53 -5.98 -10.85
CA TRP A 127 -0.32 -5.25 -11.22
C TRP A 127 0.94 -5.74 -10.51
N TYR A 128 0.81 -6.37 -9.35
CA TYR A 128 1.96 -6.87 -8.57
C TYR A 128 2.05 -8.40 -8.69
N PHE A 129 0.98 -9.10 -8.32
CA PHE A 129 1.02 -10.55 -8.23
C PHE A 129 1.01 -11.22 -9.61
N SER A 130 0.13 -10.80 -10.51
CA SER A 130 -0.03 -11.43 -11.84
C SER A 130 1.24 -11.43 -12.69
N PRO A 131 1.98 -10.31 -12.87
CA PRO A 131 3.20 -10.31 -13.66
C PRO A 131 4.25 -11.30 -13.13
N ILE A 132 4.43 -11.35 -11.81
CA ILE A 132 5.33 -12.29 -11.14
C ILE A 132 4.83 -13.73 -11.33
N ALA A 133 3.53 -13.97 -11.10
CA ALA A 133 2.92 -15.29 -11.22
C ALA A 133 3.10 -15.87 -12.63
N ILE A 134 2.92 -15.06 -13.68
CA ILE A 134 3.16 -15.48 -15.08
C ILE A 134 4.60 -15.96 -15.25
N GLY A 135 5.59 -15.18 -14.77
CA GLY A 135 7.00 -15.56 -14.87
C GLY A 135 7.32 -16.83 -14.08
N VAL A 136 6.72 -17.01 -12.91
CA VAL A 136 6.86 -18.22 -12.08
C VAL A 136 6.25 -19.45 -12.76
N VAL A 137 5.08 -19.30 -13.40
CA VAL A 137 4.45 -20.39 -14.16
C VAL A 137 5.33 -20.79 -15.34
N LEU A 138 5.82 -19.82 -16.12
CA LEU A 138 6.74 -20.09 -17.23
C LEU A 138 8.01 -20.81 -16.75
N PHE A 139 8.55 -20.40 -15.59
CA PHE A 139 9.70 -21.04 -14.98
C PHE A 139 9.47 -22.52 -14.69
N PHE A 140 8.40 -22.85 -13.98
CA PHE A 140 8.11 -24.22 -13.58
C PHE A 140 7.67 -25.13 -14.73
N VAL A 141 6.90 -24.60 -15.68
CA VAL A 141 6.52 -25.35 -16.88
C VAL A 141 7.74 -25.68 -17.73
N GLY A 142 8.70 -24.75 -17.83
CA GLY A 142 9.93 -24.97 -18.59
C GLY A 142 10.86 -26.04 -18.02
N SER A 143 10.77 -26.32 -16.73
CA SER A 143 11.59 -27.31 -16.03
C SER A 143 10.76 -28.48 -15.51
N ILE A 144 9.67 -28.82 -16.19
CA ILE A 144 8.74 -29.84 -15.71
C ILE A 144 9.39 -31.22 -15.78
N THR A 145 9.52 -31.85 -14.61
CA THR A 145 10.01 -33.22 -14.45
C THR A 145 8.91 -34.15 -13.95
N ASP A 146 8.01 -33.63 -13.11
CA ASP A 146 6.87 -34.34 -12.55
C ASP A 146 5.63 -33.44 -12.56
N MET A 147 4.52 -33.99 -13.06
CA MET A 147 3.21 -33.32 -13.10
C MET A 147 2.65 -33.09 -11.70
N GLN A 148 2.84 -34.02 -10.75
CA GLN A 148 2.35 -33.86 -9.38
C GLN A 148 3.05 -32.70 -8.68
N GLU A 149 4.37 -32.59 -8.86
CA GLU A 149 5.17 -31.49 -8.35
C GLU A 149 4.72 -30.14 -8.94
N LEU A 150 4.41 -30.10 -10.25
CA LEU A 150 3.86 -28.90 -10.88
C LEU A 150 2.52 -28.51 -10.28
N PHE A 151 1.58 -29.44 -10.14
CA PHE A 151 0.26 -29.15 -9.55
C PHE A 151 0.38 -28.62 -8.12
N LEU A 152 1.28 -29.18 -7.31
CA LEU A 152 1.53 -28.70 -5.95
C LEU A 152 2.06 -27.25 -5.96
N LYS A 153 3.04 -26.94 -6.83
CA LYS A 153 3.61 -25.60 -6.97
C LYS A 153 2.57 -24.58 -7.45
N LEU A 154 1.72 -24.94 -8.42
CA LEU A 154 0.64 -24.07 -8.91
C LEU A 154 -0.42 -23.84 -7.85
N THR A 155 -0.79 -24.88 -7.09
CA THR A 155 -1.75 -24.76 -5.98
C THR A 155 -1.21 -23.83 -4.90
N LEU A 156 0.08 -23.95 -4.55
CA LEU A 156 0.75 -23.07 -3.61
C LEU A 156 0.80 -21.63 -4.11
N LEU A 157 1.07 -21.41 -5.40
CA LEU A 157 1.05 -20.09 -6.02
C LEU A 157 -0.34 -19.45 -5.92
N ILE A 158 -1.41 -20.19 -6.24
CA ILE A 158 -2.80 -19.70 -6.10
C ILE A 158 -3.11 -19.36 -4.65
N GLY A 159 -2.73 -20.23 -3.71
CA GLY A 159 -2.89 -19.99 -2.27
C GLY A 159 -2.20 -18.70 -1.81
N LEU A 160 -0.97 -18.45 -2.26
CA LEU A 160 -0.27 -17.20 -2.01
C LEU A 160 -1.02 -15.99 -2.58
N GLY A 161 -1.58 -16.09 -3.79
CA GLY A 161 -2.41 -15.05 -4.39
C GLY A 161 -3.63 -14.69 -3.53
N ILE A 162 -4.33 -15.70 -3.00
CA ILE A 162 -5.48 -15.52 -2.09
C ILE A 162 -5.06 -14.82 -0.79
N ILE A 163 -3.93 -15.22 -0.20
CA ILE A 163 -3.39 -14.59 1.01
C ILE A 163 -3.06 -13.13 0.74
N VAL A 164 -2.35 -12.84 -0.36
CA VAL A 164 -2.00 -11.47 -0.79
C VAL A 164 -3.28 -10.64 -0.95
N TYR A 165 -4.30 -11.16 -1.61
CA TYR A 165 -5.59 -10.47 -1.76
C TYR A 165 -6.19 -10.08 -0.41
N TYR A 166 -6.29 -11.05 0.50
CA TYR A 166 -6.93 -10.83 1.80
C TYR A 166 -6.17 -9.83 2.66
N LEU A 167 -4.83 -9.92 2.69
CA LEU A 167 -3.99 -8.98 3.43
C LEU A 167 -4.16 -7.56 2.92
N ASN A 168 -4.14 -7.35 1.60
CA ASN A 168 -4.31 -6.02 1.01
C ASN A 168 -5.72 -5.47 1.23
N LYS A 169 -6.76 -6.30 1.09
CA LYS A 169 -8.15 -5.88 1.37
C LYS A 169 -8.34 -5.50 2.84
N ARG A 170 -7.69 -6.24 3.75
CA ARG A 170 -7.69 -5.94 5.18
C ARG A 170 -7.03 -4.59 5.46
N VAL A 171 -5.93 -4.24 4.79
CA VAL A 171 -5.29 -2.91 4.91
C VAL A 171 -6.23 -1.82 4.43
N VAL A 172 -6.88 -1.98 3.28
CA VAL A 172 -7.86 -1.00 2.77
C VAL A 172 -8.96 -0.77 3.81
N LYS A 173 -9.59 -1.84 4.29
CA LYS A 173 -10.71 -1.76 5.24
C LYS A 173 -10.31 -1.19 6.60
N LYS A 174 -9.15 -1.61 7.15
CA LYS A 174 -8.74 -1.24 8.52
C LYS A 174 -7.95 0.05 8.60
N GLN A 175 -7.26 0.45 7.53
CA GLN A 175 -6.35 1.59 7.58
C GLN A 175 -6.81 2.74 6.70
N ILE A 176 -7.20 2.49 5.44
CA ILE A 176 -7.45 3.57 4.47
C ILE A 176 -8.87 4.11 4.58
N THR A 177 -9.88 3.25 4.56
CA THR A 177 -11.28 3.65 4.66
C THR A 177 -11.60 4.52 5.89
N PRO A 178 -11.17 4.18 7.13
CA PRO A 178 -11.46 5.03 8.27
C PRO A 178 -10.76 6.39 8.21
N ARG A 179 -9.56 6.48 7.61
CA ARG A 179 -8.84 7.75 7.45
C ARG A 179 -9.49 8.66 6.42
N LEU A 180 -9.96 8.07 5.31
CA LEU A 180 -10.76 8.82 4.32
C LEU A 180 -12.00 9.43 4.99
N LYS A 181 -12.74 8.64 5.79
CA LYS A 181 -13.91 9.14 6.52
C LYS A 181 -13.56 10.31 7.46
N LYS A 182 -12.48 10.21 8.24
CA LYS A 182 -12.03 11.29 9.13
C LYS A 182 -11.65 12.57 8.38
N ILE A 183 -11.02 12.44 7.21
CA ILE A 183 -10.68 13.59 6.37
C ILE A 183 -11.93 14.22 5.79
N ASP A 184 -12.91 13.42 5.34
CA ASP A 184 -14.19 13.92 4.84
C ASP A 184 -14.96 14.69 5.93
N GLU A 185 -15.01 14.14 7.16
CA GLU A 185 -15.61 14.80 8.32
C GLU A 185 -14.91 16.14 8.64
N LEU A 186 -13.58 16.18 8.63
CA LEU A 186 -12.81 17.40 8.90
C LEU A 186 -13.00 18.46 7.81
N ILE A 187 -13.05 18.07 6.53
CA ILE A 187 -13.33 19.01 5.44
C ILE A 187 -14.70 19.65 5.62
N GLN A 188 -15.73 18.85 5.92
CA GLN A 188 -17.09 19.36 6.14
C GLN A 188 -17.15 20.37 7.29
N VAL A 189 -16.55 20.05 8.44
CA VAL A 189 -16.56 20.93 9.62
C VAL A 189 -15.80 22.24 9.37
N MET A 190 -14.82 22.27 8.46
CA MET A 190 -14.10 23.50 8.13
C MET A 190 -14.81 24.38 7.10
N GLU A 191 -15.71 23.81 6.29
CA GLU A 191 -16.54 24.55 5.33
C GLU A 191 -17.79 25.17 5.99
N GLU A 192 -18.19 24.64 7.16
CA GLU A 192 -19.16 25.22 8.10
C GLU A 192 -18.54 26.25 9.08
#